data_AF-A0A850KZR5-F1
#
_entry.id   AF-A0A850KZR5-F1
#
_cell.length_a   1.000
_cell.length_b   1.000
_cell.length_c   1.000
_cell.angle_alpha   90.00
_cell.angle_beta   90.00
_cell.angle_gamma   90.00
#
_symmetry.space_group_name_H-M   'P 1'
#
loop_
_entity.id
_entity.type
_entity.pdbx_description
1 polymer ?
#
loop_
_entity_poly.entity_id
_entity_poly.type
_entity_poly.pdbx_seq_one_letter_code
_entity_poly.pdbx_strand_id
1 'polypeptide(L)' 'MPRKKAATNATLEKLGIEPYQEKKGEEYMNDAQYEHFRNILTAWKTQLMEEVDRTVHHMQDEAA' A
#
# COMPACT_ATOMS: atom_id res chain seq x y z
N MET A 1 -22.06 -16.30 1.14
CA MET A 1 -20.91 -15.89 1.97
C MET A 1 -20.56 -14.44 1.65
N PRO A 2 -20.53 -13.51 2.63
CA PRO A 2 -20.11 -12.15 2.34
C PRO A 2 -18.58 -12.16 2.13
N ARG A 3 -18.14 -11.82 0.93
CA ARG A 3 -16.70 -11.72 0.60
C ARG A 3 -16.09 -10.60 1.43
N LYS A 4 -14.99 -10.87 2.15
CA LYS A 4 -14.17 -9.93 2.94
C LYS A 4 -13.50 -8.85 2.07
N LYS A 5 -14.23 -8.10 1.25
CA LYS A 5 -13.67 -7.01 0.40
C LYS A 5 -13.29 -5.76 1.20
N ALA A 6 -13.83 -5.59 2.41
CA ALA A 6 -13.73 -4.32 3.14
C ALA A 6 -12.33 -4.01 3.68
N ALA A 7 -11.58 -5.00 4.17
CA ALA A 7 -10.30 -4.74 4.86
C ALA A 7 -9.14 -4.46 3.89
N THR A 8 -9.11 -5.11 2.73
CA THR A 8 -8.08 -4.88 1.69
C THR A 8 -8.24 -3.52 1.02
N ASN A 9 -9.48 -3.09 0.79
CA ASN A 9 -9.75 -1.80 0.14
C ASN A 9 -9.28 -0.62 0.99
N ALA A 10 -9.46 -0.69 2.32
CA ALA A 10 -9.05 0.39 3.21
C ALA A 10 -7.54 0.68 3.18
N THR A 11 -6.70 -0.36 3.03
CA THR A 11 -5.24 -0.18 2.89
C THR A 11 -4.88 0.41 1.52
N LEU A 12 -5.51 -0.08 0.46
CA LEU A 12 -5.28 0.40 -0.90
C LEU A 12 -5.72 1.86 -1.08
N GLU A 13 -6.86 2.23 -0.50
CA GLU A 13 -7.37 3.61 -0.45
C GLU A 13 -6.39 4.56 0.24
N LYS A 14 -5.80 4.16 1.38
CA LYS A 14 -4.76 4.94 2.06
C LYS A 14 -3.48 5.11 1.25
N LEU A 15 -3.17 4.14 0.37
CA LEU A 15 -2.01 4.19 -0.52
C LEU A 15 -2.33 4.90 -1.85
N GLY A 16 -3.59 5.30 -2.09
CA GLY A 16 -4.02 5.88 -3.37
C GLY A 16 -3.97 4.91 -4.55
N ILE A 17 -4.04 3.60 -4.28
CA ILE A 17 -3.94 2.54 -5.29
C ILE A 17 -5.31 1.91 -5.49
N GLU A 18 -5.77 1.78 -6.74
CA GLU A 18 -7.03 1.09 -7.03
C GLU A 18 -6.86 -0.44 -7.01
N PRO A 19 -7.88 -1.23 -6.59
CA PRO A 19 -7.79 -2.68 -6.61
C PRO A 19 -7.61 -3.26 -8.02
N TYR A 20 -6.62 -4.15 -8.19
CA TYR A 20 -6.41 -4.87 -9.45
C TYR A 20 -7.64 -5.68 -9.86
N GLN A 21 -8.04 -5.57 -11.13
CA GLN A 21 -9.13 -6.34 -11.70
C GLN A 21 -8.55 -7.47 -12.56
N GLU A 22 -8.60 -8.68 -12.03
CA GLU A 22 -8.16 -9.88 -12.74
C GLU A 22 -8.97 -10.09 -14.03
N LYS A 23 -8.29 -10.53 -15.08
CA LYS A 23 -8.93 -10.87 -16.37
C LYS A 23 -9.22 -12.36 -16.44
N LYS A 24 -10.26 -12.73 -17.21
CA LYS A 24 -10.59 -14.15 -17.41
C LYS A 24 -9.44 -14.86 -18.14
N GLY A 25 -8.94 -15.95 -17.55
CA GLY A 25 -7.83 -16.74 -18.11
C GLY A 25 -6.47 -16.08 -17.92
N GLU A 26 -6.37 -15.08 -17.06
CA GLU A 26 -5.11 -14.48 -16.67
C GLU A 26 -4.26 -15.47 -15.87
N GLU A 27 -2.97 -15.57 -16.24
CA GLU A 27 -2.02 -16.38 -15.50
C GLU A 27 -1.74 -15.73 -14.14
N TYR A 28 -1.73 -16.55 -13.09
CA TYR A 28 -1.39 -16.10 -11.76
C TYR A 28 0.05 -15.57 -11.74
N MET A 29 0.26 -14.40 -11.14
CA MET A 29 1.57 -13.74 -11.07
C MET A 29 2.16 -13.44 -12.46
N ASN A 30 1.32 -12.95 -13.37
CA ASN A 30 1.83 -12.31 -14.58
C ASN A 30 2.47 -10.94 -14.27
N ASP A 31 3.08 -10.33 -15.28
CA ASP A 31 3.80 -9.06 -15.12
C ASP A 31 2.91 -7.92 -14.59
N ALA A 32 1.64 -7.87 -15.00
CA ALA A 32 0.70 -6.84 -14.56
C ALA A 32 0.32 -6.99 -13.08
N GLN A 33 0.13 -8.22 -12.60
CA GLN A 33 -0.08 -8.50 -11.18
C GLN A 33 1.17 -8.19 -10.36
N TYR A 34 2.35 -8.58 -10.85
CA TYR A 34 3.62 -8.24 -10.19
C TYR A 34 3.84 -6.74 -10.06
N GLU A 35 3.56 -5.98 -11.12
CA GLU A 35 3.66 -4.52 -11.10
C GLU A 35 2.71 -3.92 -10.08
N HIS A 36 1.46 -4.40 -10.03
CA HIS A 36 0.49 -3.94 -9.04
C HIS A 36 0.97 -4.18 -7.60
N PHE A 37 1.43 -5.39 -7.28
CA PHE A 37 1.99 -5.70 -5.95
C PHE A 37 3.23 -4.88 -5.64
N ARG A 38 4.12 -4.66 -6.62
CA ARG A 38 5.31 -3.83 -6.46
C ARG A 38 4.93 -2.40 -6.08
N ASN A 39 3.92 -1.83 -6.72
CA ASN A 39 3.44 -0.48 -6.43
C ASN A 39 2.87 -0.39 -5.01
N ILE A 40 2.07 -1.38 -4.57
CA ILE A 40 1.56 -1.45 -3.20
C ILE A 40 2.71 -1.47 -2.18
N LEU A 41 3.68 -2.37 -2.37
CA LEU A 41 4.81 -2.52 -1.45
C LEU A 41 5.71 -1.28 -1.41
N THR A 42 5.92 -0.64 -2.56
CA THR A 42 6.74 0.58 -2.66
C THR A 42 6.05 1.76 -1.98
N ALA A 43 4.76 1.96 -2.23
CA ALA A 43 3.97 3.00 -1.57
C ALA A 43 3.95 2.78 -0.05
N TRP A 44 3.75 1.54 0.40
CA TRP A 44 3.74 1.22 1.83
C TRP A 44 5.10 1.45 2.48
N LYS A 45 6.19 1.05 1.83
CA LYS A 45 7.56 1.35 2.30
C LYS A 45 7.79 2.85 2.43
N THR A 46 7.33 3.65 1.47
CA THR A 46 7.51 5.11 1.47
C THR A 46 6.76 5.74 2.64
N GLN A 47 5.50 5.37 2.85
CA GLN A 47 4.71 5.85 4.00
C GLN A 47 5.38 5.53 5.34
N LEU A 48 5.93 4.32 5.50
CA LEU A 48 6.67 3.94 6.72
C LEU A 48 7.93 4.78 6.92
N MET A 49 8.67 5.09 5.86
CA MET A 49 9.85 5.97 5.94
C MET A 49 9.47 7.40 6.34
N GLU A 50 8.41 7.95 5.75
CA GLU A 50 7.92 9.30 6.08
C GLU A 50 7.37 9.38 7.52
N GLU A 51 6.72 8.32 8.01
CA GLU A 51 6.28 8.25 9.41
C GLU A 51 7.47 8.31 10.38
N VAL A 52 8.54 7.56 10.09
CA VAL A 52 9.76 7.59 10.90
C VAL A 52 10.37 9.00 10.90
N ASP A 53 10.55 9.63 9.73
CA ASP A 53 11.13 10.97 9.61
C ASP A 53 10.33 12.02 10.40
N ARG A 54 8.99 11.96 10.35
CA ARG A 54 8.12 12.87 11.13
C ARG A 54 8.30 12.69 12.63
N THR A 55 8.42 11.45 13.11
CA THR A 55 8.60 11.19 14.55
C THR A 55 9.94 11.70 15.07
N VAL A 56 11.01 11.56 14.28
CA VAL A 56 12.34 12.08 14.64
C VAL A 56 12.31 13.60 14.73
N HIS A 57 11.68 14.28 13.76
CA HIS A 57 11.57 15.74 13.78
C HIS A 57 10.76 16.24 14.99
N HIS A 58 9.64 15.59 15.31
CA HIS A 58 8.83 15.93 16.49
C HIS A 58 9.59 15.78 17.82
N MET A 59 10.43 14.75 17.96
CA MET A 59 11.25 14.56 19.16
C MET A 59 12.39 15.58 19.28
N GLN A 60 12.87 16.14 18.17
CA GLN A 60 13.93 17.15 18.17
C GLN A 60 13.39 18.54 18.54
N ASP A 61 12.17 18.88 18.09
CA ASP A 61 11.55 20.17 18.39
C ASP A 61 11.03 20.26 19.83
N GLU A 62 10.63 19.14 20.46
CA GLU A 62 10.22 19.12 21.88
C GLU A 62 11.39 19.09 22.87
N ALA A 63 12.62 18.81 22.41
CA ALA A 63 13.83 18.77 23.23
C ALA A 63 14.61 20.10 23.27
N ALA A 64 14.15 21.12 22.53
CA ALA A 64 14.71 22.48 22.49
C ALA A 64 13.91 23.45 23.38
#